data_AF-A0A6P8B7D1-F1
#
_entry.id   AF-A0A6P8B7D1-F1
#
_cell.length_a   1.000
_cell.length_b   1.000
_cell.length_c   1.000
_cell.angle_alpha   90.00
_cell.angle_beta   90.00
_cell.angle_gamma   90.00
#
_symmetry.space_group_name_H-M   'P 1'
#
loop_
_entity.id
_entity.type
_entity.pdbx_description
1 polymer ?
#
loop_
_entity_poly.entity_id
_entity_poly.type
_entity_poly.pdbx_seq_one_letter_code
_entity_poly.pdbx_strand_id
1 'polypeptide(L)'
;MAGLEVYYKVAIKIFVDNVCRQVVERHIIAPLPEIFSPVIVSRFTDDELFQIGSESEKQNRKREELRARAKKLRSSLENLQRR
;
A
#
# COMPACT_ATOMS: atom_id res chain seq x y z
N MET A 1 -31.93 -14.08 41.40
CA MET A 1 -30.96 -14.50 40.38
C MET A 1 -31.01 -13.69 39.09
N ALA A 2 -32.16 -13.13 38.66
CA ALA A 2 -32.27 -12.33 37.43
C ALA A 2 -31.38 -11.07 37.34
N GLY A 3 -31.13 -10.37 38.46
CA GLY A 3 -30.32 -9.14 38.46
C GLY A 3 -28.84 -9.36 38.09
N LEU A 4 -28.26 -10.51 38.47
CA LEU A 4 -26.87 -10.84 38.15
C LEU A 4 -26.70 -11.17 36.66
N GLU A 5 -27.69 -11.85 36.08
CA GLU A 5 -27.71 -12.16 34.64
C GLU A 5 -27.82 -10.89 33.79
N VAL A 6 -28.66 -9.94 34.21
CA VAL A 6 -28.77 -8.64 33.55
C VAL A 6 -27.47 -7.85 33.65
N TYR A 7 -26.85 -7.81 34.83
CA TYR A 7 -25.55 -7.16 35.02
C TYR A 7 -24.48 -7.76 34.11
N TYR A 8 -24.38 -9.09 34.06
CA TYR A 8 -23.40 -9.78 33.21
C TYR A 8 -23.61 -9.48 31.72
N LYS A 9 -24.87 -9.48 31.24
CA LYS A 9 -25.21 -9.12 29.85
C LYS A 9 -24.82 -7.69 29.49
N VAL A 10 -24.87 -6.76 30.44
CA VAL A 10 -24.42 -5.38 30.22
C VAL A 10 -22.89 -5.30 30.26
N ALA A 11 -22.26 -5.93 31.25
CA ALA A 11 -20.81 -5.92 31.42
C ALA A 11 -20.06 -6.50 30.21
N ILE A 12 -20.55 -7.59 29.62
CA ILE A 12 -19.92 -8.19 28.44
C ILE A 12 -20.00 -7.28 27.20
N LYS A 13 -21.11 -6.56 27.02
CA LYS A 13 -21.24 -5.58 25.92
C LYS A 13 -20.28 -4.41 26.11
N ILE A 14 -20.19 -3.90 27.33
CA ILE A 14 -19.24 -2.83 27.67
C ILE A 14 -17.80 -3.28 27.43
N PHE A 15 -17.46 -4.52 27.79
CA PHE A 15 -16.13 -5.06 27.53
C PHE A 15 -15.82 -5.08 26.03
N VAL A 16 -16.71 -5.63 25.21
CA VAL A 16 -16.52 -5.68 23.75
C VAL A 16 -16.41 -4.28 23.16
N ASP A 17 -17.28 -3.36 23.54
CA ASP A 17 -17.23 -1.96 23.09
C ASP A 17 -15.92 -1.27 23.47
N ASN A 18 -15.41 -1.53 24.68
CA ASN A 18 -14.15 -0.97 25.13
C ASN A 18 -12.96 -1.55 24.36
N VAL A 19 -12.96 -2.85 24.06
CA VAL A 19 -11.91 -3.45 23.23
C VAL A 19 -11.93 -2.82 21.83
N CYS A 20 -13.11 -2.72 21.21
CA CYS A 20 -13.24 -2.12 19.88
C CYS A 20 -12.75 -0.65 19.88
N ARG A 21 -13.24 0.19 20.80
CA ARG A 21 -12.90 1.62 20.78
C ARG A 21 -11.49 1.90 21.32
N GLN A 22 -11.15 1.34 22.48
CA GLN A 22 -9.92 1.71 23.16
C GLN A 22 -8.70 0.97 22.63
N VAL A 23 -8.88 -0.23 22.05
CA VAL A 23 -7.76 -0.99 21.50
C VAL A 23 -7.72 -0.85 19.99
N VAL A 24 -8.78 -1.29 19.30
CA VAL A 24 -8.74 -1.36 17.83
C VAL A 24 -8.77 0.03 17.22
N GLU A 25 -9.80 0.83 17.51
CA GLU A 25 -9.93 2.15 16.91
C GLU A 25 -8.77 3.08 17.31
N ARG A 26 -8.44 3.14 18.61
CA ARG A 26 -7.42 4.06 19.11
C ARG A 26 -5.99 3.64 18.79
N HIS A 27 -5.63 2.37 18.95
CA HIS A 27 -4.23 1.95 18.83
C HIS A 27 -3.88 1.33 17.48
N ILE A 28 -4.86 0.79 16.75
CA ILE A 28 -4.61 0.15 15.45
C ILE A 28 -5.02 1.10 14.33
N ILE A 29 -6.25 1.62 14.34
CA ILE A 29 -6.81 2.38 13.22
C ILE A 29 -6.33 3.84 13.23
N ALA A 30 -6.41 4.53 14.37
CA ALA A 30 -6.09 5.96 14.45
C ALA A 30 -4.67 6.33 13.98
N PRO A 31 -3.61 5.51 14.20
CA PRO A 31 -2.28 5.80 13.68
C PRO A 31 -2.09 5.51 12.18
N LEU A 32 -2.98 4.76 11.52
CA LEU A 32 -2.80 4.36 10.12
C LEU A 32 -2.55 5.54 9.16
N PRO A 33 -3.27 6.68 9.26
CA PRO A 33 -3.02 7.83 8.39
C PRO A 33 -1.61 8.42 8.58
N GLU A 34 -1.00 8.27 9.76
CA GLU A 34 0.33 8.79 10.04
C GLU A 34 1.44 7.97 9.38
N ILE A 35 1.19 6.67 9.12
CA ILE A 35 2.15 5.73 8.50
C ILE A 35 2.57 6.18 7.09
N PHE A 36 1.68 6.85 6.36
CA PHE A 36 1.94 7.41 5.03
C PHE A 36 2.03 8.94 5.05
N SER A 37 2.43 9.52 6.18
CA SER A 37 2.64 10.97 6.23
C SER A 37 3.82 11.39 5.34
N PRO A 38 3.75 12.56 4.68
CA PRO A 38 4.88 13.08 3.89
C PRO A 38 6.18 13.17 4.67
N VAL A 39 6.09 13.37 5.99
CA VAL A 39 7.24 13.40 6.90
C VAL A 39 7.92 12.02 6.96
N ILE A 40 7.16 10.93 7.09
CA ILE A 40 7.74 9.57 7.08
C ILE A 40 8.35 9.27 5.72
N VAL A 41 7.63 9.57 4.63
CA VAL A 41 8.14 9.34 3.26
C VAL A 41 9.43 10.11 3.02
N SER A 42 9.55 11.35 3.51
CA SER A 42 10.76 12.17 3.38
C SER A 42 11.98 11.61 4.13
N ARG A 43 11.76 10.68 5.07
CA ARG A 43 12.81 10.04 5.88
C ARG A 43 13.27 8.71 5.31
N PHE A 44 12.63 8.20 4.25
CA PHE A 44 13.07 6.98 3.59
C PHE A 44 14.44 7.19 2.97
N THR A 45 15.27 6.17 3.13
CA THR A 45 16.57 6.07 2.48
C THR A 45 16.40 5.81 0.98
N ASP A 46 17.43 6.09 0.20
CA ASP A 46 17.43 5.80 -1.24
C ASP A 46 17.19 4.32 -1.52
N ASP A 47 17.70 3.42 -0.67
CA ASP A 47 17.49 1.97 -0.79
C ASP A 47 16.02 1.60 -0.54
N GLU A 48 15.37 2.16 0.48
CA GLU A 48 13.95 1.93 0.75
C GLU A 48 13.07 2.47 -0.38
N LEU A 49 13.38 3.68 -0.86
CA LEU A 49 12.70 4.26 -2.03
C LEU A 49 12.89 3.41 -3.27
N PHE A 50 14.09 2.87 -3.48
CA PHE A 50 14.36 1.95 -4.56
C PHE A 50 13.54 0.67 -4.41
N GLN A 51 13.46 0.07 -3.21
CA GLN A 51 12.66 -1.14 -3.00
C GLN A 51 11.15 -0.90 -3.23
N ILE A 52 10.61 0.22 -2.77
CA ILE A 52 9.19 0.56 -2.89
C ILE A 52 8.84 0.96 -4.34
N GLY A 53 9.68 1.78 -4.96
CA GLY A 53 9.45 2.36 -6.28
C GLY A 53 9.92 1.48 -7.44
N SER A 54 10.74 0.45 -7.17
CA SER A 54 11.22 -0.43 -8.22
C SER A 54 10.12 -1.33 -8.74
N GLU A 55 10.11 -1.47 -10.05
CA GLU A 55 9.30 -2.48 -10.69
C GLU A 55 9.95 -3.86 -10.56
N SER A 56 9.12 -4.90 -10.53
CA SER A 56 9.63 -6.28 -10.56
C SER A 56 10.49 -6.52 -11.79
N GLU A 57 11.47 -7.43 -11.65
CA GLU A 57 12.40 -7.80 -12.72
C GLU A 57 11.69 -8.25 -14.01
N LYS A 58 10.55 -8.94 -13.87
CA LYS A 58 9.68 -9.34 -14.99
C LYS A 58 9.17 -8.13 -15.78
N GLN A 59 8.73 -7.07 -15.09
CA GLN A 59 8.24 -5.85 -15.73
C GLN A 59 9.40 -5.05 -16.34
N ASN A 60 10.56 -5.02 -15.69
CA ASN A 60 11.80 -4.45 -16.24
C ASN A 60 12.15 -5.08 -17.59
N ARG A 61 12.29 -6.41 -17.63
CA ARG A 61 12.56 -7.14 -18.88
C ARG A 61 11.51 -6.88 -19.94
N LYS A 62 10.23 -6.87 -19.55
CA LYS A 62 9.13 -6.64 -20.49
C LYS A 62 9.20 -5.24 -21.12
N ARG A 63 9.48 -4.22 -20.31
CA ARG A 63 9.69 -2.84 -20.79
C ARG A 63 10.87 -2.76 -21.75
N GLU A 64 11.99 -3.41 -21.45
CA GLU A 64 13.17 -3.42 -22.31
C GLU A 64 12.86 -4.04 -23.68
N GLU A 65 12.22 -5.21 -23.70
CA GLU A 65 11.79 -5.88 -24.94
C GLU A 65 10.88 -4.96 -25.78
N LEU A 66 9.89 -4.34 -25.16
CA LEU A 66 8.94 -3.46 -25.84
C LEU A 66 9.63 -2.19 -26.37
N ARG A 67 10.52 -1.59 -25.59
CA ARG A 67 11.34 -0.44 -26.03
C ARG A 67 12.20 -0.80 -27.23
N ALA A 68 12.85 -1.97 -27.21
CA ALA A 68 13.66 -2.45 -28.33
C ALA A 68 12.82 -2.66 -29.60
N ARG A 69 11.65 -3.30 -29.47
CA ARG A 69 10.71 -3.49 -30.60
C ARG A 69 10.22 -2.15 -31.15
N ALA A 70 9.82 -1.22 -30.28
CA ALA A 70 9.36 0.10 -30.69
C ALA A 70 10.45 0.93 -31.39
N LYS A 71 11.71 0.82 -30.94
CA LYS A 71 12.86 1.45 -31.59
C LYS A 71 13.08 0.88 -32.99
N LYS A 72 13.05 -0.46 -33.12
CA LYS A 72 13.21 -1.14 -34.41
C LYS A 72 12.12 -0.73 -35.39
N LEU A 73 10.85 -0.75 -34.96
CA LEU A 73 9.72 -0.34 -35.79
C LEU A 73 9.84 1.11 -36.26
N ARG A 74 10.22 2.04 -35.37
CA ARG A 74 10.46 3.44 -35.74
C ARG A 74 11.57 3.59 -36.77
N SER A 75 12.71 2.94 -36.56
CA SER A 75 13.81 2.99 -37.53
C SER A 75 13.41 2.42 -38.90
N SER A 76 12.63 1.34 -38.92
CA SER A 76 12.14 0.77 -40.17
C SER A 76 11.19 1.73 -40.90
N LEU A 77 10.30 2.40 -40.17
CA LEU A 77 9.38 3.39 -40.74
C LEU A 77 10.14 4.59 -41.31
N GLU A 78 11.09 5.15 -40.57
CA GLU A 78 11.93 6.26 -41.04
C GLU A 78 12.70 5.89 -42.31
N ASN A 79 13.23 4.66 -42.38
CA ASN A 79 13.92 4.16 -43.56
C ASN A 79 12.99 4.01 -44.78
N LEU A 80 11.73 3.61 -44.56
CA LEU A 80 10.74 3.51 -45.63
C LEU A 80 10.28 4.89 -46.12
N GLN A 81 10.22 5.89 -45.23
CA GLN A 81 9.83 7.26 -45.59
C GLN A 81 10.95 8.07 -46.27
N ARG A 82 12.21 7.65 -46.12
CA ARG A 82 13.38 8.27 -46.79
C ARG A 82 13.62 7.74 -48.22
N ARG A 83 12.89 6.70 -48.64
CA ARG A 83 12.88 6.18 -50.00
C ARG A 83 11.71 6.76 -50.78
#